data_AF-A0A7V1RGP2-F1
#
_entry.id   AF-A0A7V1RGP2-F1
#
_cell.length_a   1.000
_cell.length_b   1.000
_cell.length_c   1.000
_cell.angle_alpha   90.00
_cell.angle_beta   90.00
_cell.angle_gamma   90.00
#
_symmetry.space_group_name_H-M   'P 1'
#
loop_
_entity.id
_entity.type
_entity.pdbx_description
1 polymer ?
#
loop_
_entity_poly.entity_id
_entity_poly.type
_entity_poly.pdbx_seq_one_letter_code
_entity_poly.pdbx_strand_id
1 'polypeptide(L)'
;EGKAIIWRGPMIGKALTQFLGDVEWGDLDYLIVDLPPGTGDAPMSLAQLIPLTGVVVVMTPQDVAQEIANKAIIMFRMMAQSTGREIPILGVVENMSGFICPRCGQESALFRKGGGQRAASRLGVPFLGAIPIDPAICLSGDAGQPAILADPESRQADAFRHIAGQVAARVSTLTLAGVP
;
A
#
# COMPACT_ATOMS: atom_id res chain seq x y z
N GLU A 1 -19.58 -3.91 24.84
CA GLU A 1 -18.53 -3.49 23.89
C GLU A 1 -18.58 -4.35 22.64
N GLY A 2 -18.16 -3.83 21.48
CA GLY A 2 -17.93 -4.63 20.27
C GLY A 2 -19.13 -4.96 19.39
N LYS A 3 -19.98 -3.99 19.02
CA LYS A 3 -20.86 -4.19 17.86
C LYS A 3 -20.05 -3.94 16.58
N ALA A 4 -19.78 -5.00 15.82
CA ALA A 4 -19.19 -4.87 14.50
C ALA A 4 -20.14 -4.06 13.60
N ILE A 5 -19.70 -2.87 13.18
CA ILE A 5 -20.42 -2.08 12.18
C ILE A 5 -20.17 -2.77 10.84
N ILE A 6 -21.22 -3.37 10.28
CA ILE A 6 -21.16 -3.96 8.94
C ILE A 6 -21.21 -2.81 7.93
N TRP A 7 -20.06 -2.49 7.35
CA TRP A 7 -19.96 -1.52 6.26
C TRP A 7 -20.54 -2.13 4.97
N ARG A 8 -21.72 -1.67 4.56
CA ARG A 8 -22.31 -2.00 3.25
C ARG A 8 -21.87 -0.96 2.22
N GLY A 9 -21.79 -1.34 0.94
CA GLY A 9 -21.33 -0.47 -0.17
C GLY A 9 -21.84 0.98 -0.12
N PRO A 10 -23.16 1.23 0.02
CA PRO A 10 -23.69 2.60 0.10
C PRO A 10 -23.23 3.41 1.33
N MET A 11 -22.92 2.74 2.45
CA MET A 11 -22.38 3.41 3.64
C MET A 11 -20.91 3.75 3.47
N ILE A 12 -20.15 2.91 2.77
CA ILE A 12 -18.74 3.16 2.44
C ILE A 12 -18.64 4.40 1.56
N GLY A 13 -19.44 4.48 0.48
CA GLY A 13 -19.44 5.65 -0.40
C GLY A 13 -19.76 6.95 0.35
N LYS A 14 -20.78 6.93 1.22
CA LYS A 14 -21.11 8.09 2.06
C LYS A 14 -19.97 8.49 3.00
N ALA A 15 -19.36 7.52 3.70
CA ALA A 15 -18.26 7.82 4.60
C ALA A 15 -17.04 8.36 3.85
N LEU A 16 -16.73 7.86 2.66
CA LEU A 16 -15.69 8.42 1.81
C LEU A 16 -16.00 9.87 1.42
N THR A 17 -17.23 10.18 1.02
CA THR A 17 -17.64 11.56 0.74
C THR A 17 -17.47 12.45 1.97
N GLN A 18 -17.85 11.99 3.16
CA GLN A 18 -17.67 12.74 4.40
C GLN A 18 -16.20 12.94 4.74
N PHE A 19 -15.35 11.91 4.61
CA PHE A 19 -13.92 12.05 4.87
C PHE A 19 -13.23 13.00 3.88
N LEU A 20 -13.70 13.06 2.64
CA LEU A 20 -13.13 13.93 1.61
C LEU A 20 -13.66 15.37 1.67
N GLY A 21 -14.91 15.57 2.13
CA GLY A 21 -15.57 16.88 2.10
C GLY A 21 -15.73 17.56 3.46
N ASP A 22 -15.92 16.80 4.53
CA ASP A 22 -16.29 17.33 5.85
C ASP A 22 -15.07 17.40 6.82
N VAL A 23 -13.92 16.86 6.42
CA VAL A 23 -12.68 16.89 7.22
C VAL A 23 -11.79 18.04 6.76
N GLU A 24 -11.38 18.89 7.70
CA GLU A 24 -10.41 19.96 7.46
C GLU A 24 -8.98 19.39 7.41
N TRP A 25 -8.57 18.89 6.24
CA TRP A 25 -7.22 18.35 6.01
C TRP A 25 -6.11 19.41 6.00
N GLY A 26 -6.46 20.67 5.71
CA GLY A 26 -5.50 21.76 5.52
C GLY A 26 -4.68 21.60 4.24
N ASP A 27 -3.52 22.27 4.20
CA ASP A 27 -2.56 22.14 3.10
C ASP A 27 -1.72 20.87 3.31
N LEU A 28 -1.78 19.95 2.35
CA LEU A 28 -1.05 18.67 2.39
C LEU A 28 -0.26 18.47 1.11
N ASP A 29 0.95 17.94 1.24
CA ASP A 29 1.72 17.41 0.11
C ASP A 29 1.16 16.06 -0.38
N TYR A 30 0.68 15.23 0.56
CA TYR A 30 0.16 13.89 0.30
C TYR A 30 -1.03 13.57 1.19
N LEU A 31 -2.06 12.96 0.60
CA LEU A 31 -3.14 12.29 1.32
C LEU A 31 -3.04 10.77 1.06
N ILE A 32 -2.61 10.01 2.06
CA ILE A 32 -2.51 8.54 1.97
C ILE A 32 -3.81 7.93 2.47
N VAL A 33 -4.46 7.11 1.64
CA VAL A 33 -5.70 6.43 1.99
C VAL A 33 -5.42 4.93 2.16
N ASP A 34 -5.57 4.44 3.39
CA ASP A 34 -5.51 3.00 3.68
C ASP A 34 -6.85 2.34 3.34
N LEU A 35 -6.85 1.51 2.31
CA LEU A 35 -8.04 0.87 1.79
C LEU A 35 -8.24 -0.50 2.45
N PRO A 36 -9.51 -0.90 2.72
CA PRO A 36 -9.77 -2.25 3.20
C PRO A 36 -9.25 -3.28 2.19
N PRO A 37 -8.87 -4.48 2.65
CA PRO A 37 -8.24 -5.47 1.79
C PRO A 37 -9.19 -5.96 0.68
N GLY A 38 -8.60 -6.30 -0.46
CA GLY A 38 -9.29 -6.91 -1.61
C GLY A 38 -9.74 -5.89 -2.67
N THR A 39 -10.66 -6.33 -3.52
CA THR A 39 -11.18 -5.58 -4.69
C THR A 39 -12.65 -5.21 -4.50
N GLY A 40 -13.01 -4.83 -3.26
CA GLY A 40 -14.39 -4.52 -2.89
C GLY A 40 -14.84 -3.11 -3.30
N ASP A 41 -16.02 -2.70 -2.80
CA ASP A 41 -16.64 -1.44 -3.19
C ASP A 41 -15.86 -0.18 -2.80
N ALA A 42 -15.04 -0.25 -1.73
CA ALA A 42 -14.30 0.92 -1.22
C ALA A 42 -13.27 1.50 -2.20
N PRO A 43 -12.28 0.74 -2.71
CA PRO A 43 -11.33 1.27 -3.70
C PRO A 43 -12.02 1.76 -4.98
N MET A 44 -13.09 1.08 -5.41
CA MET A 44 -13.89 1.49 -6.57
C MET A 44 -14.62 2.81 -6.33
N SER A 45 -15.30 2.94 -5.19
CA SER A 45 -16.01 4.17 -4.81
C SER A 45 -15.05 5.35 -4.68
N LEU A 46 -13.89 5.15 -4.05
CA LEU A 46 -12.89 6.20 -3.89
C LEU A 46 -12.43 6.76 -5.24
N ALA A 47 -12.09 5.87 -6.17
CA ALA A 47 -11.62 6.27 -7.49
C ALA A 47 -12.70 6.92 -8.37
N GLN A 48 -13.98 6.69 -8.08
CA GLN A 48 -15.09 7.40 -8.72
C GLN A 48 -15.30 8.80 -8.13
N LEU A 49 -15.00 8.98 -6.84
CA LEU A 49 -15.20 10.25 -6.13
C LEU A 49 -14.11 11.28 -6.44
N ILE A 50 -12.84 10.84 -6.50
CA ILE A 50 -11.69 11.74 -6.69
C ILE A 50 -10.67 11.19 -7.71
N PRO A 51 -9.92 12.06 -8.39
CA PRO A 51 -8.75 11.61 -9.14
C PRO A 51 -7.69 11.06 -8.17
N LEU A 52 -7.10 9.93 -8.53
CA LEU A 52 -6.06 9.29 -7.73
C LEU A 52 -4.71 9.44 -8.43
N THR A 53 -3.74 10.03 -7.74
CA THR A 53 -2.35 10.15 -8.23
C THR A 53 -1.71 8.78 -8.49
N GLY A 54 -2.14 7.76 -7.74
CA GLY A 54 -1.77 6.38 -8.01
C GLY A 54 -2.00 5.45 -6.84
N VAL A 55 -1.65 4.18 -7.05
CA VAL A 55 -1.89 3.09 -6.12
C VAL A 55 -0.60 2.35 -5.80
N VAL A 56 -0.36 2.11 -4.52
CA VAL A 56 0.66 1.19 -4.02
C VAL A 56 -0.01 -0.12 -3.64
N VAL A 57 0.49 -1.24 -4.16
CA VAL A 57 -0.05 -2.58 -3.85
C VAL A 57 0.85 -3.27 -2.85
N VAL A 58 0.33 -3.55 -1.66
CA VAL A 58 1.05 -4.27 -0.61
C VAL A 58 0.63 -5.74 -0.64
N MET A 59 1.59 -6.66 -0.68
CA MET A 59 1.33 -8.10 -0.66
C MET A 59 2.41 -8.86 0.12
N THR A 60 2.09 -10.06 0.56
CA THR A 60 3.04 -10.99 1.19
C THR A 60 3.62 -11.99 0.18
N PRO A 61 4.75 -12.68 0.42
CA PRO A 61 5.47 -13.39 -0.64
C PRO A 61 4.75 -14.63 -1.22
N GLN A 62 3.70 -15.11 -0.57
CA GLN A 62 2.98 -16.34 -0.93
C GLN A 62 2.26 -16.22 -2.27
N ASP A 63 2.10 -17.35 -2.97
CA ASP A 63 1.51 -17.37 -4.32
C ASP A 63 0.04 -16.90 -4.32
N VAL A 64 -0.74 -17.20 -3.27
CA VAL A 64 -2.13 -16.70 -3.12
C VAL A 64 -2.19 -15.18 -3.04
N ALA A 65 -1.23 -14.55 -2.34
CA ALA A 65 -1.17 -13.10 -2.25
C ALA A 65 -0.81 -12.44 -3.59
N GLN A 66 0.00 -13.12 -4.43
CA GLN A 66 0.31 -12.65 -5.78
C GLN A 66 -0.94 -12.63 -6.68
N GLU A 67 -1.87 -13.58 -6.53
CA GLU A 67 -3.13 -13.59 -7.27
C GLU A 67 -4.06 -12.45 -6.86
N ILE A 68 -4.12 -12.14 -5.56
CA ILE A 68 -4.91 -11.01 -5.03
C ILE A 68 -4.34 -9.68 -5.53
N ALA A 69 -3.02 -9.50 -5.47
CA ALA A 69 -2.34 -8.32 -6.00
C ALA A 69 -2.61 -8.14 -7.51
N ASN A 70 -2.59 -9.23 -8.27
CA ASN A 70 -2.93 -9.21 -9.69
C ASN A 70 -4.37 -8.72 -9.94
N LYS A 71 -5.35 -9.27 -9.20
CA LYS A 71 -6.75 -8.83 -9.31
C LYS A 71 -6.92 -7.34 -8.97
N ALA A 72 -6.22 -6.85 -7.95
CA ALA A 72 -6.24 -5.43 -7.58
C ALA A 72 -5.69 -4.53 -8.70
N ILE A 73 -4.54 -4.90 -9.29
CA ILE A 73 -3.94 -4.15 -10.40
C ILE A 73 -4.85 -4.13 -11.62
N ILE A 74 -5.46 -5.27 -11.97
CA ILE A 74 -6.42 -5.36 -13.07
C ILE A 74 -7.64 -4.47 -12.81
N MET A 75 -8.19 -4.49 -11.59
CA MET A 75 -9.32 -3.65 -11.21
C MET A 75 -9.02 -2.16 -11.42
N PHE A 76 -7.89 -1.64 -10.92
CA PHE A 76 -7.53 -0.24 -11.11
C PHE A 76 -7.29 0.13 -12.58
N ARG A 77 -6.71 -0.78 -13.37
CA ARG A 77 -6.58 -0.59 -14.83
C ARG A 77 -7.93 -0.55 -15.54
N MET A 78 -8.88 -1.40 -15.14
CA MET A 78 -10.24 -1.41 -15.71
C MET A 78 -11.02 -0.15 -15.31
N MET A 79 -10.84 0.33 -14.07
CA MET A 79 -11.48 1.56 -13.62
C MET A 79 -11.04 2.79 -14.39
N ALA A 80 -9.84 2.78 -14.97
CA ALA A 80 -9.45 3.85 -15.87
C ALA A 80 -10.38 3.98 -17.07
N GLN A 81 -10.92 2.86 -17.55
CA GLN A 81 -11.89 2.83 -18.65
C GLN A 81 -13.27 3.34 -18.19
N SER A 82 -13.70 3.01 -16.97
CA SER A 82 -15.03 3.40 -16.47
C SER A 82 -15.11 4.84 -15.96
N THR A 83 -14.01 5.36 -15.41
CA THR A 83 -13.92 6.73 -14.88
C THR A 83 -13.40 7.74 -15.92
N GLY A 84 -12.82 7.26 -17.02
CA GLY A 84 -12.14 8.08 -18.03
C GLY A 84 -10.84 8.71 -17.52
N ARG A 85 -10.29 8.23 -16.39
CA ARG A 85 -9.09 8.76 -15.75
C ARG A 85 -8.08 7.64 -15.54
N GLU A 86 -6.85 7.82 -16.02
CA GLU A 86 -5.80 6.85 -15.73
C GLU A 86 -5.53 6.81 -14.21
N ILE A 87 -5.36 5.61 -13.66
CA ILE A 87 -4.97 5.42 -12.25
C ILE A 87 -3.63 4.68 -12.25
N PRO A 88 -2.50 5.40 -12.09
CA PRO A 88 -1.18 4.80 -12.15
C PRO A 88 -0.96 3.79 -11.02
N ILE A 89 -0.42 2.62 -11.33
CA ILE A 89 0.14 1.74 -10.30
C ILE A 89 1.55 2.22 -10.01
N LEU A 90 1.75 2.83 -8.83
CA LEU A 90 3.04 3.36 -8.38
C LEU A 90 4.05 2.22 -8.16
N GLY A 91 3.57 1.08 -7.67
CA GLY A 91 4.33 -0.16 -7.62
C GLY A 91 3.84 -1.14 -6.56
N VAL A 92 4.61 -2.21 -6.39
CA VAL A 92 4.33 -3.31 -5.46
C VAL A 92 5.33 -3.29 -4.31
N VAL A 93 4.84 -3.43 -3.08
CA VAL A 93 5.62 -3.64 -1.87
C VAL A 93 5.42 -5.07 -1.39
N GLU A 94 6.53 -5.80 -1.17
CA GLU A 94 6.49 -7.12 -0.54
C GLU A 94 6.62 -6.96 0.98
N ASN A 95 5.50 -7.08 1.70
CA ASN A 95 5.51 -7.14 3.16
C ASN A 95 5.88 -8.55 3.65
N MET A 96 6.44 -8.65 4.85
CA MET A 96 6.84 -9.91 5.49
C MET A 96 7.83 -10.75 4.67
N SER A 97 8.80 -10.08 4.03
CA SER A 97 9.81 -10.70 3.16
C SER A 97 10.92 -11.37 3.98
N GLY A 98 10.65 -12.55 4.54
CA GLY A 98 11.61 -13.28 5.36
C GLY A 98 11.78 -12.72 6.77
N PHE A 99 12.81 -13.17 7.47
CA PHE A 99 13.10 -12.81 8.86
C PHE A 99 14.60 -12.69 9.07
N ILE A 100 15.04 -11.64 9.72
CA ILE A 100 16.45 -11.42 10.04
C ILE A 100 16.66 -11.86 11.48
N CYS A 101 17.54 -12.83 11.70
CA CYS A 101 17.85 -13.28 13.05
C CYS A 101 18.53 -12.15 13.84
N PRO A 102 17.98 -11.71 14.98
CA PRO A 102 18.57 -10.61 15.76
C PRO A 102 19.91 -10.99 16.40
N ARG A 103 20.24 -12.29 16.49
CA ARG A 103 21.49 -12.78 17.11
C ARG A 103 22.65 -12.92 16.14
N CYS A 104 22.41 -13.35 14.90
CA CYS A 104 23.47 -13.63 13.93
C CYS A 104 23.36 -12.79 12.65
N GLY A 105 22.30 -12.00 12.48
CA GLY A 105 22.07 -11.18 11.29
C GLY A 105 21.73 -11.97 10.03
N GLN A 106 21.68 -13.30 10.10
CA GLN A 106 21.32 -14.16 8.97
C GLN A 106 19.84 -13.97 8.61
N GLU A 107 19.58 -13.81 7.32
CA GLU A 107 18.23 -13.70 6.80
C GLU A 107 17.70 -15.09 6.43
N SER A 108 16.59 -15.46 7.06
CA SER A 108 15.84 -16.69 6.82
C SER A 108 14.63 -16.38 5.95
N ALA A 109 14.50 -17.10 4.84
CA ALA A 109 13.29 -17.08 4.03
C ALA A 109 12.18 -17.87 4.74
N LEU A 110 11.35 -17.20 5.54
CA LEU A 110 10.16 -17.83 6.18
C LEU A 110 9.14 -18.31 5.15
N PHE A 111 9.08 -17.61 4.02
CA PHE A 111 8.31 -17.97 2.84
C PHE A 111 9.24 -17.95 1.61
N ARG A 112 8.73 -18.38 0.44
CA ARG A 112 9.45 -18.21 -0.83
C ARG A 112 9.71 -16.70 -1.06
N LYS A 113 10.98 -16.29 -1.16
CA LYS A 113 11.36 -14.89 -1.41
C LYS A 113 11.01 -14.43 -2.82
N GLY A 114 10.82 -13.11 -2.98
CA GLY A 114 10.69 -12.45 -4.28
C GLY A 114 9.35 -12.68 -4.98
N GLY A 115 8.30 -13.01 -4.23
CA GLY A 115 6.94 -13.13 -4.76
C GLY A 115 6.44 -11.80 -5.33
N GLY A 116 6.64 -10.71 -4.61
CA GLY A 116 6.33 -9.35 -5.02
C GLY A 116 7.16 -8.89 -6.20
N GLN A 117 8.47 -9.19 -6.24
CA GLN A 117 9.31 -8.83 -7.39
C GLN A 117 8.89 -9.59 -8.67
N ARG A 118 8.58 -10.89 -8.56
CA ARG A 118 8.03 -11.67 -9.68
C ARG A 118 6.67 -11.14 -10.11
N ALA A 119 5.79 -10.80 -9.17
CA ALA A 119 4.48 -10.23 -9.47
C ALA A 119 4.62 -8.88 -10.18
N ALA A 120 5.47 -7.99 -9.68
CA ALA A 120 5.74 -6.69 -10.27
C ALA A 120 6.24 -6.82 -11.72
N SER A 121 7.23 -7.69 -11.94
CA SER A 121 7.76 -7.99 -13.28
C SER A 121 6.70 -8.56 -14.22
N ARG A 122 5.91 -9.54 -13.77
CA ARG A 122 4.84 -10.16 -14.57
C ARG A 122 3.76 -9.15 -14.97
N LEU A 123 3.46 -8.20 -14.10
CA LEU A 123 2.38 -7.22 -14.30
C LEU A 123 2.85 -5.93 -14.96
N GLY A 124 4.15 -5.80 -15.21
CA GLY A 124 4.75 -4.60 -15.81
C GLY A 124 4.61 -3.38 -14.92
N VAL A 125 4.76 -3.54 -13.60
CA VAL A 125 4.71 -2.46 -12.62
C VAL A 125 6.01 -2.40 -11.79
N PRO A 126 6.37 -1.24 -11.22
CA PRO A 126 7.58 -1.12 -10.40
C PRO A 126 7.53 -2.00 -9.15
N PHE A 127 8.69 -2.51 -8.74
CA PHE A 127 8.88 -3.09 -7.41
C PHE A 127 9.50 -2.02 -6.50
N LEU A 128 8.79 -1.65 -5.44
CA LEU A 128 9.17 -0.53 -4.56
C LEU A 128 10.09 -0.96 -3.43
N GLY A 129 10.12 -2.26 -3.10
CA GLY A 129 10.94 -2.80 -2.03
C GLY A 129 10.23 -3.90 -1.24
N ALA A 130 10.95 -4.42 -0.26
CA ALA A 130 10.50 -5.49 0.61
C ALA A 130 10.73 -5.11 2.08
N ILE A 131 9.80 -5.51 2.96
CA ILE A 131 9.88 -5.27 4.40
C ILE A 131 9.98 -6.63 5.10
N PRO A 132 11.09 -6.95 5.79
CA PRO A 132 11.22 -8.22 6.51
C PRO A 132 10.30 -8.27 7.73
N ILE A 133 9.99 -9.49 8.20
CA ILE A 133 9.36 -9.69 9.51
C ILE A 133 10.36 -9.27 10.58
N ASP A 134 9.94 -8.35 11.44
CA ASP A 134 10.64 -7.99 12.67
C ASP A 134 9.63 -7.82 13.82
N PRO A 135 9.80 -8.53 14.95
CA PRO A 135 8.97 -8.34 16.13
C PRO A 135 8.89 -6.89 16.61
N ALA A 136 9.94 -6.10 16.45
CA ALA A 136 9.98 -4.69 16.83
C ALA A 136 8.90 -3.86 16.11
N ILE A 137 8.53 -4.21 14.87
CA ILE A 137 7.44 -3.54 14.15
C ILE A 137 6.12 -3.74 14.88
N CYS A 138 5.81 -4.99 15.25
CA CYS A 138 4.57 -5.33 15.95
C CYS A 138 4.56 -4.74 17.36
N LEU A 139 5.64 -4.91 18.12
CA LEU A 139 5.75 -4.42 19.50
C LEU A 139 5.60 -2.90 19.59
N SER A 140 6.24 -2.17 18.68
CA SER A 140 6.14 -0.70 18.65
C SER A 140 4.73 -0.27 18.23
N GLY A 141 4.15 -0.95 17.23
CA GLY A 141 2.77 -0.71 16.78
C GLY A 141 1.75 -0.92 17.90
N ASP A 142 1.86 -2.02 18.64
CA ASP A 142 1.00 -2.32 19.80
C ASP A 142 1.16 -1.29 20.93
N ALA A 143 2.35 -0.70 21.06
CA ALA A 143 2.61 0.41 21.98
C ALA A 143 2.16 1.79 21.45
N GLY A 144 1.59 1.87 20.24
CA GLY A 144 1.14 3.11 19.63
C GLY A 144 2.26 3.97 19.04
N GLN A 145 3.46 3.42 18.87
CA GLN A 145 4.62 4.11 18.31
C GLN A 145 5.05 3.45 16.98
N PRO A 146 5.05 4.17 15.84
CA PRO A 146 5.56 3.62 14.59
C PRO A 146 7.02 3.13 14.72
N ALA A 147 7.32 1.97 14.13
CA ALA A 147 8.64 1.34 14.21
C ALA A 147 9.80 2.25 13.78
N ILE A 148 9.56 3.09 12.75
CA ILE A 148 10.53 4.08 12.25
C ILE A 148 10.87 5.18 13.26
N LEU A 149 9.95 5.49 14.20
CA LEU A 149 10.17 6.46 15.27
C LEU A 149 10.75 5.80 16.52
N ALA A 150 10.41 4.53 16.77
CA ALA A 150 10.91 3.78 17.90
C ALA A 150 12.41 3.44 17.75
N ASP A 151 12.83 3.03 16.55
CA ASP A 151 14.24 2.79 16.21
C ASP A 151 14.57 3.30 14.80
N PRO A 152 14.98 4.58 14.67
CA PRO A 152 15.29 5.19 13.38
C PRO A 152 16.48 4.55 12.66
N GLU A 153 17.43 3.93 13.36
CA GLU A 153 18.62 3.33 12.73
C GLU A 153 18.42 1.85 12.40
N SER A 154 17.20 1.34 12.62
CA SER A 154 16.85 -0.04 12.31
C SER A 154 16.78 -0.31 10.81
N ARG A 155 17.03 -1.56 10.42
CA ARG A 155 16.88 -2.00 9.01
C ARG A 155 15.45 -1.84 8.49
N GLN A 156 14.47 -1.91 9.39
CA GLN A 156 13.05 -1.73 9.06
C GLN A 156 12.78 -0.27 8.74
N ALA A 157 13.31 0.65 9.56
CA ALA A 157 13.27 2.08 9.27
C ALA A 157 13.87 2.39 7.89
N ASP A 158 15.01 1.79 7.56
CA ASP A 158 15.63 1.93 6.23
C ASP A 158 14.75 1.37 5.10
N ALA A 159 14.13 0.20 5.30
CA ALA A 159 13.20 -0.36 4.31
C ALA A 159 11.99 0.55 4.08
N PHE A 160 11.39 1.10 5.15
CA PHE A 160 10.29 2.05 5.07
C PHE A 160 10.71 3.35 4.37
N ARG A 161 11.87 3.93 4.72
CA ARG A 161 12.39 5.14 4.06
C ARG A 161 12.67 4.91 2.58
N HIS A 162 13.24 3.76 2.24
CA HIS A 162 13.51 3.39 0.86
C HIS A 162 12.21 3.35 0.05
N ILE A 163 11.20 2.62 0.53
CA ILE A 163 9.89 2.51 -0.12
C ILE A 163 9.22 3.89 -0.23
N ALA A 164 9.20 4.67 0.84
CA ALA A 164 8.62 6.02 0.84
C ALA A 164 9.31 6.93 -0.17
N GLY A 165 10.64 6.88 -0.25
CA GLY A 165 11.42 7.62 -1.26
C GLY A 165 11.11 7.19 -2.69
N GLN A 166 10.94 5.89 -2.95
CA GLN A 166 10.52 5.38 -4.26
C GLN A 166 9.11 5.87 -4.63
N VAL A 167 8.17 5.85 -3.68
CA VAL A 167 6.80 6.35 -3.89
C VAL A 167 6.83 7.85 -4.20
N ALA A 168 7.52 8.65 -3.39
CA ALA A 168 7.62 10.10 -3.59
C ALA A 168 8.26 10.46 -4.94
N ALA A 169 9.35 9.80 -5.30
CA ALA A 169 10.01 9.98 -6.60
C ALA A 169 9.08 9.63 -7.77
N ARG A 170 8.29 8.56 -7.63
CA ARG A 170 7.36 8.14 -8.67
C ARG A 170 6.20 9.11 -8.83
N VAL A 171 5.62 9.58 -7.72
CA VAL A 171 4.59 10.62 -7.73
C VAL A 171 5.12 11.87 -8.41
N SER A 172 6.29 12.37 -8.00
CA SER A 172 6.91 13.56 -8.60
C SER A 172 7.08 13.42 -10.12
N THR A 173 7.54 12.26 -10.59
CA THR A 173 7.71 11.99 -12.02
C THR A 173 6.37 11.99 -12.78
N LEU A 174 5.32 11.40 -12.20
CA LEU A 174 3.99 11.34 -12.82
C LEU A 174 3.32 12.71 -12.88
N THR A 175 3.42 13.49 -11.80
CA THR A 175 2.91 14.86 -11.73
C THR A 175 3.60 15.75 -12.76
N LEU A 176 4.92 15.64 -12.93
CA LEU A 176 5.65 16.38 -13.97
C LEU A 176 5.26 15.95 -15.39
N ALA A 177 4.91 14.69 -15.60
CA ALA A 177 4.48 14.17 -16.90
C ALA A 177 3.03 14.57 -17.27
N GLY A 178 2.31 15.26 -16.38
CA GLY A 178 0.91 15.63 -16.60
C GLY A 178 -0.04 14.43 -16.58
N VAL A 179 0.39 13.29 -16.02
CA VAL A 179 -0.50 12.19 -15.69
C VAL A 179 -1.29 12.63 -14.45
N PRO A 180 -2.64 12.59 -14.48
CA PRO A 180 -3.47 13.06 -13.37
C PRO A 180 -3.13 12.41 -12.03
#